data_AF-A0A1J0EU22-F1
#
_entry.id   AF-A0A1J0EU22-F1
#
_cell.length_a   1.000
_cell.length_b   1.000
_cell.length_c   1.000
_cell.angle_alpha   90.00
_cell.angle_beta   90.00
_cell.angle_gamma   90.00
#
_symmetry.space_group_name_H-M   'P 1'
#
loop_
_entity.id
_entity.type
_entity.pdbx_description
1 polymer ?
#
loop_
_entity_poly.entity_id
_entity_poly.type
_entity_poly.pdbx_seq_one_letter_code
_entity_poly.pdbx_strand_id
1 'polypeptide(L)'
;MSMTKLENTLINLARSHLNSVLSYYEAHSAGDNSEEAEADYMGDHGALFALLELGHISDSGIGTEAKAELLEIEAEHAAAVPWPAESESSPPINVDVRYQDGRLGTVDVSEARHTIVLGGNQPD
;
A
#
# COMPACT_ATOMS: atom_id res chain seq x y z
N MET A 1 -28.31 15.92 11.78
CA MET A 1 -28.34 16.95 10.72
C MET A 1 -28.21 16.20 9.42
N SER A 2 -28.84 16.65 8.33
CA SER A 2 -28.65 16.04 7.01
C SER A 2 -27.37 16.55 6.37
N MET A 3 -26.64 15.70 5.66
CA MET A 3 -25.52 16.13 4.81
C MET A 3 -25.91 17.26 3.85
N THR A 4 -24.98 18.18 3.65
CA THR A 4 -25.06 19.26 2.66
C THR A 4 -24.89 18.74 1.24
N LYS A 5 -25.21 19.58 0.25
CA LYS A 5 -24.98 19.26 -1.16
C LYS A 5 -23.49 19.04 -1.49
N LEU A 6 -22.61 19.83 -0.88
CA LEU A 6 -21.17 19.68 -1.10
C LEU A 6 -20.68 18.33 -0.57
N GLU A 7 -21.04 17.99 0.67
CA GLU A 7 -20.67 16.73 1.29
C GLU A 7 -21.16 15.52 0.49
N ASN A 8 -22.44 15.52 0.09
CA ASN A 8 -22.97 14.48 -0.81
C ASN A 8 -22.19 14.38 -2.12
N THR A 9 -21.75 15.51 -2.69
CA THR A 9 -20.94 15.52 -3.91
C THR A 9 -19.57 14.88 -3.66
N LEU A 10 -18.92 15.20 -2.54
CA LEU A 10 -17.62 14.62 -2.17
C LEU A 10 -17.74 13.11 -1.92
N ILE A 11 -18.78 12.67 -1.21
CA ILE A 11 -19.06 11.23 -0.99
C ILE A 11 -19.28 10.51 -2.33
N ASN A 12 -20.08 11.07 -3.23
CA ASN A 12 -20.34 10.46 -4.53
C ASN A 12 -19.06 10.39 -5.40
N LEU A 13 -18.20 11.41 -5.34
CA LEU A 13 -16.90 11.37 -6.01
C LEU A 13 -15.99 10.28 -5.42
N ALA A 14 -15.89 10.20 -4.09
CA ALA A 14 -15.11 9.16 -3.42
C ALA A 14 -15.61 7.75 -3.78
N ARG A 15 -16.93 7.52 -3.78
CA ARG A 15 -17.55 6.27 -4.22
C ARG A 15 -17.24 5.94 -5.69
N SER A 16 -17.27 6.94 -6.58
CA SER A 16 -16.93 6.76 -7.99
C SER A 16 -15.46 6.34 -8.17
N HIS A 17 -14.53 7.04 -7.52
CA HIS A 17 -13.11 6.70 -7.59
C HIS A 17 -12.81 5.33 -6.97
N LEU A 18 -13.47 5.00 -5.85
CA LEU A 18 -13.40 3.65 -5.28
C LEU A 18 -13.84 2.60 -6.31
N ASN A 19 -14.99 2.78 -6.96
CA ASN A 19 -15.46 1.82 -7.95
C ASN A 19 -14.48 1.64 -9.12
N SER A 20 -13.85 2.71 -9.60
CA SER A 20 -12.79 2.60 -10.62
C SER A 20 -11.58 1.81 -10.13
N VAL A 21 -11.11 2.10 -8.91
CA VAL A 21 -9.99 1.39 -8.27
C VAL A 21 -10.29 -0.11 -8.12
N LEU A 22 -11.50 -0.47 -7.66
CA LEU A 22 -11.92 -1.86 -7.54
C LEU A 22 -11.99 -2.55 -8.90
N SER A 23 -12.55 -1.87 -9.91
CA SER A 23 -12.65 -2.39 -11.28
C SER A 23 -11.27 -2.64 -11.88
N TYR A 24 -10.28 -1.78 -11.57
CA TYR A 24 -8.90 -2.00 -11.97
C TYR A 24 -8.33 -3.26 -11.35
N TYR A 25 -8.50 -3.50 -10.04
CA TYR A 25 -8.01 -4.73 -9.41
C TYR A 25 -8.63 -5.99 -10.03
N GLU A 26 -9.93 -5.96 -10.32
CA GLU A 26 -10.61 -7.06 -11.01
C GLU A 26 -10.02 -7.30 -12.41
N ALA A 27 -9.90 -6.25 -13.23
CA ALA A 27 -9.36 -6.34 -14.59
C ALA A 27 -7.89 -6.80 -14.60
N HIS A 28 -7.08 -6.28 -13.67
CA HIS A 28 -5.68 -6.63 -13.51
C HIS A 28 -5.50 -8.10 -13.13
N SER A 29 -6.34 -8.60 -12.21
CA SER A 29 -6.36 -10.04 -11.85
C SER A 29 -6.78 -10.94 -13.02
N ALA A 30 -7.56 -10.40 -13.97
CA ALA A 30 -7.95 -11.08 -15.20
C ALA A 30 -6.89 -10.97 -16.32
N GLY A 31 -5.78 -10.26 -16.08
CA GLY A 31 -4.64 -10.15 -16.99
C GLY A 31 -4.54 -8.86 -17.79
N ASP A 32 -5.41 -7.87 -17.55
CA ASP A 32 -5.23 -6.53 -18.13
C ASP A 32 -4.11 -5.77 -17.42
N ASN A 33 -2.99 -5.62 -18.13
CA ASN A 33 -1.79 -4.94 -17.65
C ASN A 33 -1.45 -3.77 -18.56
N SER A 34 -2.46 -3.13 -19.17
CA SER A 34 -2.23 -2.00 -20.05
C SER A 34 -1.73 -0.77 -19.27
N GLU A 35 -0.78 -0.05 -19.86
CA GLU A 35 -0.24 1.20 -19.29
C GLU A 35 -1.34 2.27 -19.13
N GLU A 36 -2.35 2.26 -20.01
CA GLU A 36 -3.52 3.13 -19.93
C GLU A 36 -4.36 2.83 -18.68
N ALA A 37 -4.66 1.56 -18.41
CA ALA A 37 -5.39 1.15 -17.21
C ALA A 37 -4.60 1.48 -15.93
N GLU A 38 -3.27 1.31 -15.94
CA GLU A 38 -2.42 1.68 -14.81
C GLU A 38 -2.43 3.20 -14.56
N ALA A 39 -2.33 4.01 -15.63
CA ALA A 39 -2.38 5.47 -15.51
C ALA A 39 -3.72 5.97 -14.96
N ASP A 40 -4.84 5.42 -15.45
CA ASP A 40 -6.18 5.74 -14.96
C ASP A 40 -6.35 5.33 -13.49
N TYR A 41 -5.91 4.12 -13.13
CA TYR A 41 -5.88 3.66 -11.74
C TYR A 41 -5.10 4.61 -10.83
N MET A 42 -3.89 5.02 -11.21
CA MET A 42 -3.08 5.94 -10.41
C MET A 42 -3.79 7.27 -10.18
N GLY A 43 -4.50 7.78 -11.20
CA GLY A 43 -5.31 8.99 -11.11
C GLY A 43 -6.47 8.85 -10.13
N ASP A 44 -7.27 7.80 -10.28
CA ASP A 44 -8.43 7.54 -9.42
C ASP A 44 -8.03 7.21 -7.98
N HIS A 45 -6.97 6.43 -7.79
CA HIS A 45 -6.41 6.12 -6.47
C HIS A 45 -5.90 7.39 -5.78
N GLY A 46 -5.16 8.25 -6.47
CA GLY A 46 -4.70 9.53 -5.91
C GLY A 46 -5.86 10.45 -5.52
N ALA A 47 -6.88 10.56 -6.38
CA ALA A 47 -8.08 11.36 -6.11
C ALA A 47 -8.88 10.81 -4.92
N LEU A 48 -9.04 9.49 -4.83
CA LEU A 48 -9.68 8.82 -3.70
C LEU A 48 -8.98 9.18 -2.38
N PHE A 49 -7.67 8.97 -2.28
CA PHE A 49 -6.91 9.25 -1.05
C PHE A 49 -7.03 10.71 -0.61
N ALA A 50 -6.99 11.66 -1.55
CA ALA A 50 -7.14 13.08 -1.24
C ALA A 50 -8.53 13.39 -0.62
N LEU A 51 -9.58 12.69 -1.04
CA LEU A 51 -10.93 12.84 -0.48
C LEU A 51 -11.05 12.17 0.90
N LEU A 52 -10.47 10.97 1.06
CA LEU A 52 -10.52 10.22 2.32
C LEU A 52 -9.82 10.96 3.47
N GLU A 53 -8.74 11.69 3.18
CA GLU A 53 -8.02 12.52 4.16
C GLU A 53 -8.94 13.54 4.85
N LEU A 54 -9.99 14.03 4.17
CA LEU A 54 -10.95 14.96 4.76
C LEU A 54 -11.76 14.36 5.92
N GLY A 55 -11.87 13.02 5.97
CA GLY A 55 -12.47 12.28 7.07
C GLY A 55 -11.63 12.34 8.35
N HIS A 56 -10.30 12.35 8.22
CA HIS A 56 -9.34 12.37 9.33
C HIS A 56 -9.05 13.78 9.86
N ILE A 57 -9.12 14.79 8.99
CA ILE A 57 -8.85 16.18 9.39
C ILE A 57 -9.97 16.68 10.32
N SER A 58 -9.59 17.04 11.56
CA SER A 58 -10.52 17.47 12.61
C SER A 58 -11.34 18.71 12.21
N ASP A 59 -10.73 19.66 11.49
CA ASP A 59 -11.35 20.91 11.05
C ASP A 59 -11.46 21.02 9.50
N SER A 60 -11.83 19.92 8.83
CA SER A 60 -11.99 19.90 7.37
C SER A 60 -13.18 20.71 6.85
N GLY A 61 -14.03 21.22 7.74
CA GLY A 61 -15.32 21.81 7.39
C GLY A 61 -16.39 20.78 6.98
N ILE A 62 -16.08 19.48 7.05
CA ILE A 62 -17.03 18.39 6.80
C ILE A 62 -17.73 17.99 8.10
N GLY A 63 -19.04 17.80 8.02
CA GLY A 63 -19.90 17.33 9.10
C GLY A 63 -19.63 15.88 9.50
N THR A 64 -20.02 15.52 10.72
CA THR A 64 -19.70 14.21 11.31
C THR A 64 -20.25 13.02 10.52
N GLU A 65 -21.42 13.16 9.91
CA GLU A 65 -22.04 12.12 9.09
C GLU A 65 -21.20 11.84 7.83
N ALA A 66 -20.77 12.90 7.14
CA ALA A 66 -19.94 12.77 5.95
C ALA A 66 -18.52 12.29 6.27
N LYS A 67 -17.96 12.65 7.44
CA LYS A 67 -16.71 12.04 7.91
C LYS A 67 -16.85 10.53 8.12
N ALA A 68 -17.94 10.09 8.75
CA ALA A 68 -18.19 8.67 8.97
C ALA A 68 -18.28 7.89 7.64
N GLU A 69 -19.00 8.43 6.65
CA GLU A 69 -19.07 7.83 5.31
C GLU A 69 -17.70 7.78 4.60
N LEU A 70 -16.87 8.83 4.69
CA LEU A 70 -15.52 8.80 4.13
C LEU A 70 -14.67 7.69 4.78
N LEU A 71 -14.74 7.54 6.11
CA LEU A 71 -14.02 6.48 6.82
C LEU A 71 -14.54 5.08 6.48
N GLU A 72 -15.83 4.94 6.17
CA GLU A 72 -16.41 3.68 5.68
C GLU A 72 -15.89 3.34 4.28
N ILE A 73 -15.82 4.32 3.37
CA ILE A 73 -15.23 4.16 2.03
C ILE A 73 -13.75 3.77 2.14
N GLU A 74 -13.00 4.37 3.07
CA GLU A 74 -11.61 3.99 3.33
C GLU A 74 -11.49 2.55 3.83
N ALA A 75 -12.38 2.11 4.71
CA ALA A 75 -12.41 0.74 5.20
C ALA A 75 -12.75 -0.26 4.08
N GLU A 76 -13.70 0.08 3.20
CA GLU A 76 -14.02 -0.71 2.00
C GLU A 76 -12.83 -0.81 1.05
N HIS A 77 -12.15 0.32 0.79
CA HIS A 77 -10.92 0.33 0.00
C HIS A 77 -9.88 -0.60 0.63
N ALA A 78 -9.57 -0.43 1.92
CA ALA A 78 -8.56 -1.24 2.62
C ALA A 78 -8.88 -2.75 2.63
N ALA A 79 -10.16 -3.13 2.66
CA ALA A 79 -10.58 -4.52 2.59
C ALA A 79 -10.45 -5.12 1.18
N ALA A 80 -10.51 -4.29 0.16
CA ALA A 80 -10.51 -4.70 -1.24
C ALA A 80 -9.14 -4.58 -1.93
N VAL A 81 -8.26 -3.69 -1.45
CA VAL A 81 -6.85 -3.74 -1.83
C VAL A 81 -6.35 -5.13 -1.43
N PRO A 82 -5.88 -5.95 -2.38
CA PRO A 82 -5.07 -7.09 -2.01
C PRO A 82 -3.77 -6.51 -1.46
N TRP A 83 -3.77 -6.13 -0.18
CA TRP A 83 -2.54 -6.22 0.60
C TRP A 83 -2.01 -7.60 0.28
N PRO A 84 -0.73 -7.78 -0.11
CA PRO A 84 -0.22 -9.11 -0.33
C PRO A 84 -0.53 -9.84 0.96
N ALA A 85 -1.53 -10.72 0.92
CA ALA A 85 -1.87 -11.57 2.03
C ALA A 85 -0.53 -12.13 2.44
N GLU A 86 -0.15 -11.96 3.70
CA GLU A 86 1.09 -12.56 4.18
C GLU A 86 1.10 -14.01 3.66
N SER A 87 2.09 -14.35 2.82
CA SER A 87 2.27 -15.58 1.99
C SER A 87 2.12 -15.33 0.47
N GLU A 88 3.14 -15.53 -0.38
CA GLU A 88 4.25 -16.49 -0.30
C GLU A 88 5.53 -15.89 -0.89
N SER A 89 6.65 -16.09 -0.17
CA SER A 89 8.01 -16.04 -0.69
C SER A 89 8.40 -14.75 -1.44
N SER A 90 8.71 -13.68 -0.69
CA SER A 90 9.80 -12.81 -1.16
C SER A 90 11.00 -13.75 -1.43
N PRO A 91 11.56 -13.80 -2.66
CA PRO A 91 12.61 -14.74 -2.97
C PRO A 91 13.74 -14.56 -1.94
N PRO A 92 14.33 -15.66 -1.45
CA PRO A 92 15.41 -15.57 -0.48
C PRO A 92 16.47 -14.63 -1.04
N ILE A 93 16.73 -13.53 -0.33
CA ILE A 93 17.76 -12.58 -0.73
C ILE A 93 19.08 -13.26 -0.36
N ASN A 94 19.71 -13.80 -1.40
CA ASN A 94 20.94 -14.54 -1.31
C ASN A 94 22.12 -13.59 -1.55
N VAL A 95 23.06 -13.55 -0.62
CA VAL A 95 24.30 -12.77 -0.76
C VAL A 95 25.50 -13.72 -0.78
N ASP A 96 26.39 -13.51 -1.75
CA ASP A 96 27.67 -14.21 -1.79
C ASP A 96 28.61 -13.67 -0.71
N VAL A 97 29.06 -14.55 0.18
CA VAL A 97 29.98 -14.26 1.27
C VAL A 97 31.28 -15.04 1.11
N ARG A 98 32.39 -14.42 1.51
CA ARG A 98 33.68 -15.10 1.69
C ARG A 98 33.88 -15.35 3.18
N TYR A 99 33.97 -16.62 3.56
CA TYR A 99 34.26 -17.03 4.93
C TYR A 99 35.74 -16.82 5.27
N GLN A 100 36.06 -16.79 6.57
CA GLN A 100 37.43 -16.57 7.06
C GLN A 100 38.42 -17.64 6.60
N ASP A 101 37.94 -18.85 6.29
CA ASP A 101 38.72 -19.96 5.73
C ASP A 101 38.99 -19.82 4.22
N GLY A 102 38.53 -18.72 3.60
CA GLY A 102 38.68 -18.43 2.17
C GLY A 102 37.61 -19.07 1.28
N ARG A 103 36.68 -19.85 1.85
CA ARG A 103 35.58 -20.46 1.11
C ARG A 103 34.58 -19.41 0.66
N LEU A 104 34.04 -19.56 -0.54
CA LEU A 104 32.89 -18.80 -1.02
C LEU A 104 31.61 -19.58 -0.70
N GLY A 105 30.56 -18.90 -0.29
CA GLY A 105 29.22 -19.48 -0.19
C GLY A 105 28.15 -18.41 -0.23
N THR A 106 26.90 -18.85 -0.21
CA THR A 106 25.73 -17.98 -0.34
C THR A 106 24.92 -18.07 0.94
N VAL A 107 24.48 -16.92 1.46
CA VAL A 107 23.67 -16.84 2.69
C VAL A 107 22.33 -16.20 2.34
N ASP A 108 21.25 -16.86 2.74
CA ASP A 108 19.92 -16.27 2.77
C ASP A 108 19.82 -15.30 3.95
N VAL A 109 19.67 -14.01 3.67
CA VAL A 109 19.59 -13.00 4.71
C VAL A 109 18.28 -13.02 5.49
N SER A 110 17.25 -13.73 5.02
CA SER A 110 15.99 -13.91 5.76
C SER A 110 16.17 -14.79 7.01
N GLU A 111 17.17 -15.67 7.01
CA GLU A 111 17.51 -16.54 8.14
C GLU A 111 18.62 -15.94 9.04
N ALA A 112 19.21 -14.81 8.65
CA ALA A 112 20.33 -14.20 9.35
C ALA A 112 19.89 -13.60 10.70
N ARG A 113 20.08 -14.36 11.79
CA ARG A 113 19.95 -13.87 13.16
C ARG A 113 21.17 -13.01 13.52
N HIS A 114 21.08 -11.72 13.20
CA HIS A 114 21.95 -10.61 13.61
C HIS A 114 23.21 -10.98 14.40
N THR A 115 24.38 -10.91 13.76
CA THR A 115 25.60 -10.26 14.31
C THR A 115 26.56 -10.01 13.15
N ILE A 116 26.82 -8.73 12.82
CA ILE A 116 27.96 -8.34 11.97
C ILE A 116 29.15 -8.15 12.92
N VAL A 117 30.05 -9.13 12.98
CA VAL A 117 31.35 -8.94 13.64
C VAL A 117 32.27 -8.29 12.61
N LEU A 118 32.36 -6.96 12.63
CA LEU A 118 33.45 -6.25 11.97
C LEU A 118 34.72 -6.59 12.75
N GLY A 119 35.57 -7.43 12.17
CA GLY A 119 36.82 -7.89 12.79
C GLY A 119 37.64 -6.70 13.29
N GLY A 120 37.78 -6.59 14.61
CA GLY A 120 38.70 -5.65 15.22
C GLY A 120 40.12 -6.01 14.80
N ASN A 121 40.86 -5.03 14.29
CA ASN A 121 42.31 -5.12 14.26
C ASN A 121 42.78 -5.41 15.69
N GLN A 122 43.37 -6.58 15.89
CA GLN A 122 44.12 -6.87 17.10
C GLN A 122 45.41 -6.05 17.02
N PRO A 123 45.65 -5.07 17.92
CA PRO A 123 46.96 -4.44 17.98
C PRO A 123 47.94 -5.41 18.63
N ASP A 124 49.17 -5.47 18.09
CA ASP A 124 50.33 -6.13 18.71
C ASP A 124 50.62 -5.58 20.12
#